data_AF-A0A7S3PRH0-F1
#
_entry.id   AF-A0A7S3PRH0-F1
#
_cell.length_a   1.000
_cell.length_b   1.000
_cell.length_c   1.000
_cell.angle_alpha   90.00
_cell.angle_beta   90.00
_cell.angle_gamma   90.00
#
_symmetry.space_group_name_H-M   'P 1'
#
loop_
_entity.id
_entity.type
_entity.pdbx_description
1 polymer ?
#
loop_
_entity_poly.entity_id
_entity_poly.type
_entity_poly.pdbx_seq_one_letter_code
_entity_poly.pdbx_strand_id
1 'polypeptide(L)'
;KTMKYGVAFNPYLPQSEMELERQRLKLKVDTGIVSSIWLQFGTDINTLTNELRFINALLLEFKSKYPSNSALVNKNVEIFGSFFIPTKKFLAAFKFRPWRGVYIKKAYLDDIEEANRFSQNLLRCYKENGIKVLIESSLSNQKDIDSTQQMISESTFVDFPRNSQFHNTQIDFEKTLANDKEEIIEQQRCCKKPRHIN
;
A
#
# COMPACT_ATOMS: atom_id res chain seq x y z
N LYS A 1 -28.34 3.72 2.35
CA LYS A 1 -26.98 3.49 2.90
C LYS A 1 -26.34 2.35 2.10
N THR A 2 -25.30 2.61 1.31
CA THR A 2 -24.64 1.58 0.49
C THR A 2 -23.63 0.83 1.36
N MET A 3 -23.63 -0.50 1.30
CA MET A 3 -22.72 -1.35 2.07
C MET A 3 -21.28 -1.22 1.53
N LYS A 4 -20.30 -1.08 2.43
CA LYS A 4 -18.87 -0.97 2.10
C LYS A 4 -18.16 -2.24 2.58
N TYR A 5 -17.39 -2.88 1.70
CA TYR A 5 -16.65 -4.11 2.01
C TYR A 5 -15.15 -3.84 2.11
N GLY A 6 -14.57 -4.17 3.26
CA GLY A 6 -13.13 -4.17 3.46
C GLY A 6 -12.56 -5.59 3.30
N VAL A 7 -11.33 -5.70 2.79
CA VAL A 7 -10.62 -6.99 2.67
C VAL A 7 -9.27 -6.90 3.36
N ALA A 8 -8.92 -7.93 4.14
CA ALA A 8 -7.58 -8.05 4.72
C ALA A 8 -6.59 -8.57 3.67
N PHE A 9 -5.34 -8.14 3.79
CA PHE A 9 -4.20 -8.61 3.02
C PHE A 9 -2.95 -8.64 3.91
N ASN A 10 -2.21 -9.74 3.89
CA ASN A 10 -0.97 -9.87 4.66
C ASN A 10 0.27 -9.69 3.76
N PRO A 11 0.92 -8.51 3.76
CA PRO A 11 2.06 -8.28 2.88
C PRO A 11 3.35 -8.96 3.37
N TYR A 12 3.34 -9.62 4.53
CA TYR A 12 4.54 -10.20 5.14
C TYR A 12 4.60 -11.72 5.05
N LEU A 13 3.70 -12.35 4.29
CA LEU A 13 3.73 -13.80 4.08
C LEU A 13 5.03 -14.26 3.39
N PRO A 14 5.49 -15.48 3.67
CA PRO A 14 6.60 -16.08 2.95
C PRO A 14 6.25 -16.26 1.47
N GLN A 15 7.26 -16.29 0.61
CA GLN A 15 7.09 -16.38 -0.85
C GLN A 15 6.22 -17.58 -1.28
N SER A 16 6.31 -18.70 -0.57
CA SER A 16 5.50 -19.90 -0.82
C SER A 16 3.99 -19.69 -0.67
N GLU A 17 3.57 -18.70 0.13
CA GLU A 17 2.16 -18.39 0.39
C GLU A 17 1.71 -17.07 -0.26
N MET A 18 2.66 -16.18 -0.57
CA MET A 18 2.37 -14.84 -1.09
C MET A 18 1.60 -14.88 -2.42
N GLU A 19 1.97 -15.78 -3.34
CA GLU A 19 1.29 -15.88 -4.63
C GLU A 19 -0.21 -16.20 -4.46
N LEU A 20 -0.54 -17.12 -3.55
CA LEU A 20 -1.92 -17.47 -3.25
C LEU A 20 -2.67 -16.29 -2.60
N GLU A 21 -2.01 -15.53 -1.73
CA GLU A 21 -2.60 -14.34 -1.10
C GLU A 21 -2.88 -13.23 -2.12
N ARG A 22 -1.94 -12.98 -3.04
CA ARG A 22 -2.12 -12.05 -4.17
C ARG A 22 -3.30 -12.45 -5.06
N GLN A 23 -3.40 -13.73 -5.41
CA GLN A 23 -4.53 -14.25 -6.20
C GLN A 23 -5.87 -14.05 -5.48
N ARG A 24 -5.93 -14.32 -4.17
CA ARG A 24 -7.12 -14.07 -3.36
C ARG A 24 -7.50 -12.59 -3.33
N LEU A 25 -6.53 -11.69 -3.18
CA LEU A 25 -6.77 -10.25 -3.22
C LEU A 25 -7.32 -9.83 -4.59
N LYS A 26 -6.70 -10.29 -5.67
CA LYS A 26 -7.14 -10.04 -7.05
C LYS A 26 -8.59 -10.46 -7.27
N LEU A 27 -8.95 -11.69 -6.91
CA LEU A 27 -10.31 -12.21 -7.03
C LEU A 27 -11.32 -11.34 -6.28
N LYS A 28 -10.98 -10.87 -5.08
CA LYS A 28 -11.84 -9.98 -4.29
C LYS A 28 -11.97 -8.60 -4.95
N VAL A 29 -10.87 -8.00 -5.41
CA VAL A 29 -10.87 -6.68 -6.06
C VAL A 29 -11.67 -6.71 -7.37
N ASP A 30 -11.50 -7.75 -8.19
CA ASP A 30 -12.18 -7.91 -9.48
C ASP A 30 -13.73 -7.98 -9.34
N THR A 31 -14.27 -8.23 -8.14
CA THR A 31 -15.72 -8.13 -7.90
C THR A 31 -16.28 -6.70 -7.99
N GLY A 32 -15.44 -5.67 -7.86
CA GLY A 32 -15.85 -4.26 -7.84
C GLY A 32 -16.58 -3.79 -6.57
N ILE A 33 -16.88 -4.68 -5.61
CA ILE A 33 -17.58 -4.30 -4.38
C ILE A 33 -16.64 -3.86 -3.26
N VAL A 34 -15.35 -4.21 -3.34
CA VAL A 34 -14.32 -3.82 -2.37
C VAL A 34 -14.21 -2.29 -2.33
N SER A 35 -14.17 -1.74 -1.12
CA SER A 35 -13.98 -0.32 -0.86
C SER A 35 -12.70 -0.02 -0.09
N SER A 36 -12.12 -1.03 0.57
CA SER A 36 -10.86 -0.85 1.28
C SER A 36 -10.05 -2.14 1.40
N ILE A 37 -8.73 -1.98 1.47
CA ILE A 37 -7.75 -3.02 1.74
C ILE A 37 -7.10 -2.72 3.09
N TRP A 38 -7.00 -3.73 3.95
CA TRP A 38 -6.47 -3.61 5.31
C TRP A 38 -5.21 -4.46 5.42
N LEU A 39 -4.06 -3.80 5.50
CA LEU A 39 -2.74 -4.42 5.57
C LEU A 39 -2.49 -4.91 7.00
N GLN A 40 -2.26 -6.21 7.13
CA GLN A 40 -1.86 -6.80 8.40
C GLN A 40 -0.50 -6.25 8.85
N PHE A 41 -0.27 -6.15 10.16
CA PHE A 41 1.00 -5.71 10.72
C PHE A 41 2.15 -6.72 10.52
N GLY A 42 3.38 -6.20 10.45
CA GLY A 42 4.64 -6.94 10.37
C GLY A 42 5.83 -5.99 10.29
N THR A 43 7.06 -6.51 10.30
CA THR A 43 8.27 -5.66 10.41
C THR A 43 9.33 -5.86 9.33
N ASP A 44 8.90 -5.89 8.08
CA ASP A 44 9.80 -5.83 6.92
C ASP A 44 9.38 -4.76 5.90
N ILE A 45 10.06 -3.60 5.93
CA ILE A 45 9.71 -2.47 5.05
C ILE A 45 9.89 -2.80 3.57
N ASN A 46 10.85 -3.67 3.22
CA ASN A 46 11.12 -4.03 1.83
C ASN A 46 10.00 -4.92 1.29
N THR A 47 9.57 -5.90 2.09
CA THR A 47 8.43 -6.76 1.75
C THR A 47 7.17 -5.93 1.61
N LEU A 48 6.89 -5.03 2.57
CA LEU A 48 5.76 -4.10 2.46
C LEU A 48 5.81 -3.29 1.16
N THR A 49 6.96 -2.68 0.86
CA THR A 49 7.12 -1.85 -0.35
C THR A 49 6.85 -2.65 -1.63
N ASN A 50 7.34 -3.89 -1.71
CA ASN A 50 7.10 -4.76 -2.86
C ASN A 50 5.61 -5.09 -3.01
N GLU A 51 4.93 -5.40 -1.91
CA GLU A 51 3.51 -5.72 -1.98
C GLU A 51 2.62 -4.51 -2.23
N LEU A 52 3.02 -3.30 -1.81
CA LEU A 52 2.34 -2.07 -2.19
C LEU A 52 2.42 -1.82 -3.69
N ARG A 53 3.57 -2.12 -4.34
CA ARG A 53 3.68 -2.05 -5.81
C ARG A 53 2.71 -3.00 -6.48
N PHE A 54 2.59 -4.23 -5.98
CA PHE A 54 1.61 -5.20 -6.47
C PHE A 54 0.17 -4.67 -6.33
N ILE A 55 -0.21 -4.16 -5.16
CA ILE A 55 -1.55 -3.61 -4.91
C ILE A 55 -1.85 -2.44 -5.87
N ASN A 56 -0.90 -1.52 -6.03
CA ASN A 56 -1.07 -0.37 -6.93
C ASN A 56 -1.26 -0.81 -8.39
N ALA A 57 -0.46 -1.76 -8.87
CA ALA A 57 -0.60 -2.33 -10.20
C ALA A 57 -1.96 -3.02 -10.39
N LEU A 58 -2.40 -3.81 -9.39
CA LEU A 58 -3.70 -4.48 -9.39
C LEU A 58 -4.86 -3.47 -9.46
N LEU A 59 -4.83 -2.41 -8.66
CA LEU A 59 -5.87 -1.40 -8.65
C LEU A 59 -5.92 -0.60 -9.95
N LEU A 60 -4.76 -0.39 -10.59
CA LEU A 60 -4.67 0.26 -11.88
C LEU A 60 -5.23 -0.63 -13.01
N GLU A 61 -4.85 -1.92 -13.03
CA GLU A 61 -5.40 -2.93 -13.95
C GLU A 61 -6.93 -3.01 -13.81
N PHE A 62 -7.44 -3.00 -12.59
CA PHE A 62 -8.89 -3.00 -12.34
C PHE A 62 -9.56 -1.76 -12.94
N LYS A 63 -8.98 -0.56 -12.74
CA LYS A 63 -9.52 0.70 -13.29
C LYS A 63 -9.50 0.70 -14.82
N SER A 64 -8.49 0.13 -15.47
CA SER A 64 -8.39 0.11 -16.94
C SER A 64 -9.38 -0.84 -17.62
N LYS A 65 -9.95 -1.82 -16.90
CA LYS A 65 -10.94 -2.76 -17.46
C LYS A 65 -12.30 -2.13 -17.77
N TYR A 66 -12.59 -0.96 -17.20
CA TYR A 66 -13.90 -0.34 -17.28
C TYR A 66 -13.79 1.09 -17.84
N PRO A 67 -14.84 1.58 -18.55
CA PRO A 67 -14.86 2.95 -19.04
C PRO A 67 -14.73 3.96 -17.88
N SER A 68 -14.02 5.05 -18.10
CA SER A 68 -13.71 6.08 -17.09
C SER A 68 -14.96 6.67 -16.39
N ASN A 69 -16.12 6.62 -17.06
CA ASN A 69 -17.39 7.13 -16.54
C ASN A 69 -18.18 6.09 -15.72
N SER A 70 -17.65 4.88 -15.54
CA SER A 70 -18.29 3.83 -14.73
C SER A 70 -18.26 4.21 -13.24
N ALA A 71 -19.38 4.02 -12.55
CA ALA A 71 -19.46 4.17 -11.10
C ALA A 71 -18.44 3.28 -10.35
N LEU A 72 -17.99 2.17 -10.96
CA LEU A 72 -16.97 1.28 -10.42
C LEU A 72 -15.56 1.89 -10.49
N VAL A 73 -15.22 2.62 -11.55
CA VAL A 73 -13.90 3.24 -11.75
C VAL A 73 -13.73 4.47 -10.87
N ASN A 74 -14.80 5.24 -10.70
CA ASN A 74 -14.83 6.42 -9.84
C ASN A 74 -14.74 6.07 -8.34
N LYS A 75 -14.84 4.79 -7.99
CA LYS A 75 -14.69 4.32 -6.60
C LYS A 75 -13.21 4.08 -6.29
N ASN A 76 -12.63 4.97 -5.49
CA ASN A 76 -11.29 4.73 -4.95
C ASN A 76 -11.34 3.68 -3.85
N VAL A 77 -10.47 2.66 -3.96
CA VAL A 77 -10.22 1.68 -2.91
C VAL A 77 -9.23 2.30 -1.94
N GLU A 78 -9.64 2.46 -0.68
CA GLU A 78 -8.77 3.01 0.37
C GLU A 78 -7.84 1.92 0.93
N ILE A 79 -6.61 2.26 1.27
CA ILE A 79 -5.67 1.33 1.91
C ILE A 79 -5.46 1.77 3.35
N PHE A 80 -5.65 0.83 4.29
CA PHE A 80 -5.41 1.00 5.70
C PHE A 80 -4.24 0.12 6.13
N GLY A 81 -3.34 0.63 6.94
CA GLY A 81 -2.20 -0.12 7.46
C GLY A 81 -2.26 -0.24 8.97
N SER A 82 -2.29 -1.48 9.49
CA SER A 82 -2.21 -1.71 10.93
C SER A 82 -0.86 -1.23 11.48
N PHE A 83 -0.91 -0.57 12.63
CA PHE A 83 0.23 0.01 13.30
C PHE A 83 0.14 -0.23 14.81
N PHE A 84 1.25 -0.65 15.40
CA PHE A 84 1.40 -0.80 16.84
C PHE A 84 2.45 0.18 17.36
N ILE A 85 2.16 0.78 18.51
CA ILE A 85 3.11 1.63 19.21
C ILE A 85 4.12 0.72 19.90
N PRO A 86 5.41 0.81 19.52
CA PRO A 86 6.44 0.02 20.16
C PRO A 86 6.56 0.44 21.63
N THR A 87 6.29 -0.51 22.52
CA THR A 87 6.53 -0.36 23.96
C THR A 87 7.24 -1.59 24.47
N LYS A 88 8.06 -1.47 25.52
CA LYS A 88 8.73 -2.63 26.13
C LYS A 88 7.73 -3.75 26.49
N LYS A 89 6.52 -3.37 26.91
CA LYS A 89 5.41 -4.28 27.20
C LYS A 89 4.93 -5.00 25.94
N PHE A 90 4.65 -4.28 24.85
CA PHE A 90 4.24 -4.87 23.57
C PHE A 90 5.30 -5.84 23.04
N LEU A 91 6.57 -5.42 23.02
CA LEU A 91 7.71 -6.23 22.56
C LEU A 91 7.83 -7.53 23.38
N ALA A 92 7.79 -7.43 24.72
CA ALA A 92 7.88 -8.59 25.60
C ALA A 92 6.68 -9.55 25.43
N ALA A 93 5.46 -9.02 25.33
CA ALA A 93 4.26 -9.82 25.10
C ALA A 93 4.33 -10.58 23.77
N PHE A 94 4.78 -9.91 22.70
CA PHE A 94 4.89 -10.52 21.39
C PHE A 94 6.01 -11.57 21.34
N LYS A 95 7.13 -11.39 22.06
CA LYS A 95 8.15 -12.44 22.22
C LYS A 95 7.60 -13.67 22.92
N PHE A 96 6.84 -13.47 24.00
CA PHE A 96 6.30 -14.56 24.80
C PHE A 96 5.26 -15.37 24.02
N ARG A 97 4.39 -14.68 23.27
CA ARG A 97 3.35 -15.31 22.46
C ARG A 97 3.20 -14.61 21.11
N PRO A 98 4.04 -14.96 20.12
CA PRO A 98 3.92 -14.43 18.77
C PRO A 98 2.55 -14.73 18.19
N TRP A 99 1.97 -13.78 17.46
CA TRP A 99 0.69 -14.01 16.78
C TRP A 99 0.92 -14.85 15.53
N ARG A 100 0.11 -15.92 15.40
CA ARG A 100 0.19 -16.82 14.24
C ARG A 100 -0.04 -16.03 12.95
N GLY A 101 0.91 -16.14 12.01
CA GLY A 101 0.84 -15.48 10.70
C GLY A 101 1.27 -14.01 10.70
N VAL A 102 1.74 -13.46 11.83
CA VAL A 102 2.34 -12.12 11.91
C VAL A 102 3.85 -12.27 11.96
N TYR A 103 4.54 -11.61 11.04
CA TYR A 103 5.98 -11.76 10.85
C TYR A 103 6.71 -10.53 11.38
N ILE A 104 7.43 -10.71 12.49
CA ILE A 104 8.21 -9.65 13.14
C ILE A 104 9.68 -10.09 13.22
N LYS A 105 10.58 -9.25 12.72
CA LYS A 105 12.04 -9.43 12.83
C LYS A 105 12.48 -9.42 14.30
N LYS A 106 13.43 -10.30 14.62
CA LYS A 106 14.03 -10.40 15.96
C LYS A 106 14.61 -9.05 16.44
N ALA A 107 15.29 -8.31 15.56
CA ALA A 107 15.85 -7.00 15.90
C ALA A 107 14.80 -6.01 16.42
N TYR A 108 13.60 -6.00 15.82
CA TYR A 108 12.48 -5.17 16.28
C TYR A 108 11.99 -5.56 17.69
N LEU A 109 12.00 -6.86 18.01
CA LEU A 109 11.56 -7.32 19.32
C LEU A 109 12.64 -7.10 20.40
N ASP A 110 13.90 -7.22 20.02
CA ASP A 110 15.03 -7.19 20.95
C ASP A 110 15.44 -5.79 21.40
N ASP A 111 15.17 -4.78 20.59
CA ASP A 111 15.58 -3.41 20.86
C ASP A 111 14.42 -2.42 20.65
N ILE A 112 14.13 -1.64 21.69
CA ILE A 112 13.08 -0.62 21.64
C ILE A 112 13.46 0.55 20.72
N GLU A 113 14.75 0.88 20.59
CA GLU A 113 15.22 1.93 19.69
C GLU A 113 15.08 1.49 18.22
N GLU A 114 15.46 0.24 17.93
CA GLU A 114 15.19 -0.39 16.64
C GLU A 114 13.69 -0.39 16.31
N ALA A 115 12.85 -0.75 17.29
CA ALA A 115 11.40 -0.77 17.12
C ALA A 115 10.85 0.61 16.80
N ASN A 116 11.29 1.64 17.52
CA ASN A 116 10.94 3.03 17.28
C ASN A 116 11.36 3.49 15.88
N ARG A 117 12.61 3.21 15.49
CA ARG A 117 13.15 3.57 14.17
C ARG A 117 12.37 2.90 13.04
N PHE A 118 12.07 1.62 13.17
CA PHE A 118 11.23 0.91 12.21
C PHE A 118 9.82 1.51 12.16
N SER A 119 9.19 1.77 13.30
CA SER A 119 7.85 2.35 13.37
C SER A 119 7.78 3.72 12.69
N GLN A 120 8.78 4.58 12.85
CA GLN A 120 8.89 5.85 12.12
C GLN A 120 9.01 5.63 10.60
N ASN A 121 9.84 4.68 10.16
CA ASN A 121 9.97 4.33 8.74
C ASN A 121 8.67 3.76 8.15
N LEU A 122 7.94 2.96 8.93
CA LEU A 122 6.64 2.41 8.54
C LEU A 122 5.60 3.53 8.35
N LEU A 123 5.49 4.44 9.33
CA LEU A 123 4.57 5.59 9.24
C LEU A 123 4.90 6.49 8.06
N ARG A 124 6.19 6.72 7.78
CA ARG A 124 6.63 7.46 6.60
C ARG A 124 6.22 6.74 5.31
N CYS A 125 6.51 5.44 5.19
CA CYS A 125 6.10 4.63 4.04
C CYS A 125 4.58 4.68 3.83
N TYR A 126 3.79 4.58 4.90
CA TYR A 126 2.34 4.73 4.84
C TYR A 126 1.93 6.11 4.31
N LYS A 127 2.52 7.18 4.84
CA LYS A 127 2.26 8.55 4.38
C LYS A 127 2.60 8.74 2.90
N GLU A 128 3.78 8.31 2.47
CA GLU A 128 4.27 8.43 1.09
C GLU A 128 3.39 7.67 0.09
N ASN A 129 2.74 6.58 0.52
CA ASN A 129 1.85 5.77 -0.31
C ASN A 129 0.37 6.08 -0.10
N GLY A 130 0.02 7.16 0.62
CA GLY A 130 -1.37 7.56 0.87
C GLY A 130 -2.17 6.56 1.71
N ILE A 131 -1.49 5.74 2.52
CA ILE A 131 -2.09 4.71 3.37
C ILE A 131 -2.57 5.36 4.67
N LYS A 132 -3.82 5.04 5.06
CA LYS A 132 -4.38 5.47 6.33
C LYS A 132 -3.89 4.56 7.45
N VAL A 133 -3.30 5.15 8.48
CA VAL A 133 -2.79 4.40 9.62
C VAL A 133 -3.94 3.99 10.53
N LEU A 134 -3.99 2.71 10.91
CA LEU A 134 -4.86 2.19 11.94
C LEU A 134 -4.02 1.86 13.18
N ILE A 135 -4.22 2.60 14.26
CA ILE A 135 -3.54 2.34 15.53
C ILE A 135 -4.29 1.23 16.27
N GLU A 136 -3.63 0.08 16.42
CA GLU A 136 -4.19 -1.13 17.04
C GLU A 136 -3.80 -1.25 18.52
N SER A 137 -2.87 -0.39 18.97
CA SER A 137 -2.47 -0.33 20.37
C SER A 137 -3.57 0.27 21.23
N SER A 138 -3.81 -0.32 22.40
CA SER A 138 -4.72 0.26 23.38
C SER A 138 -4.16 1.58 23.88
N LEU A 139 -4.92 2.66 23.69
CA LEU A 139 -4.62 3.99 24.23
C LEU A 139 -5.51 4.21 25.44
N SER A 140 -5.05 3.80 26.62
CA SER A 140 -5.87 3.78 27.83
C SER A 140 -5.60 4.96 28.76
N ASN A 141 -4.48 5.65 28.58
CA ASN A 141 -4.08 6.79 29.41
C ASN A 141 -3.41 7.89 28.56
N GLN A 142 -3.23 9.07 29.16
CA GLN A 142 -2.66 10.24 28.47
C GLN A 142 -1.23 9.98 27.96
N LYS A 143 -0.42 9.22 28.69
CA LYS A 143 0.96 8.90 28.27
C LYS A 143 0.97 8.07 26.97
N ASP A 144 0.01 7.17 26.78
CA ASP A 144 -0.12 6.41 25.53
C ASP A 144 -0.45 7.34 24.37
N ILE A 145 -1.37 8.30 24.59
CA ILE A 145 -1.77 9.30 23.59
C ILE A 145 -0.57 10.20 23.24
N ASP A 146 0.14 10.73 24.23
CA ASP A 146 1.29 11.61 24.03
C ASP A 146 2.40 10.89 23.26
N SER A 147 2.72 9.64 23.62
CA SER A 147 3.71 8.83 22.93
C SER A 147 3.33 8.57 21.46
N THR A 148 2.03 8.37 21.21
CA THR A 148 1.49 8.21 19.85
C THR A 148 1.65 9.48 19.04
N GLN A 149 1.26 10.62 19.61
CA GLN A 149 1.32 11.92 18.95
C GLN A 149 2.76 12.30 18.62
N GLN A 150 3.69 12.05 19.55
CA GLN A 150 5.12 12.24 19.34
C GLN A 150 5.63 11.36 18.18
N MET A 151 5.28 10.07 18.16
CA MET A 151 5.73 9.18 17.09
C MET A 151 5.20 9.58 15.71
N ILE A 152 3.93 10.03 15.65
CA ILE A 152 3.32 10.55 14.42
C ILE A 152 4.02 11.84 13.99
N SER A 153 4.27 12.79 14.89
CA SER A 153 4.91 14.05 14.53
C SER A 153 6.36 13.86 14.05
N GLU A 154 7.15 13.01 14.71
CA GLU A 154 8.53 12.70 14.31
C GLU A 154 8.61 12.01 12.95
N SER A 155 7.63 11.17 12.61
CA SER A 155 7.58 10.52 11.29
C SER A 155 7.40 11.51 10.13
N THR A 156 7.02 12.76 10.41
CA THR A 156 6.83 13.81 9.42
C THR A 156 8.06 14.68 9.15
N PHE A 157 9.13 14.60 9.96
CA PHE A 157 10.17 15.65 10.04
C PHE A 157 11.61 15.25 9.71
N VAL A 158 11.88 14.06 9.18
CA VAL A 158 13.27 13.65 8.89
C VAL A 158 13.52 13.59 7.39
N ASP A 159 14.23 14.60 6.88
CA ASP A 159 14.87 14.59 5.56
C ASP A 159 15.96 13.51 5.53
N PHE A 160 15.83 12.53 4.65
CA PHE A 160 16.91 11.59 4.34
C PHE A 160 17.56 12.00 3.01
N PRO A 161 18.90 11.86 2.86
CA PRO A 161 19.55 12.07 1.57
C PRO A 161 18.86 11.20 0.52
N ARG A 162 18.43 11.85 -0.57
CA ARG A 162 17.85 11.20 -1.75
C ARG A 162 18.81 10.13 -2.27
N ASN A 163 18.60 8.88 -1.89
CA ASN A 163 19.11 7.77 -2.70
C ASN A 163 18.34 7.82 -4.03
N SER A 164 19.07 8.14 -5.09
CA SER A 164 18.62 8.53 -6.43
C SER A 164 17.91 7.43 -7.24
N GLN A 165 17.28 6.44 -6.58
CA GLN A 165 16.59 5.34 -7.24
C GLN A 165 15.06 5.46 -7.20
N PHE A 166 14.50 6.40 -6.44
CA PHE A 166 13.04 6.53 -6.23
C PHE A 166 12.35 7.62 -7.05
N HIS A 167 13.01 8.24 -8.03
CA HIS A 167 12.40 9.33 -8.84
C HIS A 167 12.04 8.98 -10.29
N ASN A 168 12.30 7.76 -10.77
CA ASN A 168 12.05 7.47 -12.18
C ASN A 168 10.71 6.77 -12.48
N THR A 169 10.04 6.13 -11.52
CA THR A 169 8.84 5.34 -11.83
C THR A 169 7.60 6.16 -12.19
N GLN A 170 7.49 7.41 -11.72
CA GLN A 170 6.32 8.25 -12.05
C GLN A 170 6.50 8.99 -13.39
N ILE A 171 7.74 9.39 -13.71
CA ILE A 171 8.10 10.02 -14.98
C ILE A 171 8.07 8.99 -16.12
N ASP A 172 8.51 7.76 -15.88
CA ASP A 172 8.47 6.70 -16.89
C ASP A 172 7.03 6.28 -17.20
N PHE A 173 6.13 6.27 -16.21
CA PHE A 173 4.72 5.93 -16.41
C PHE A 173 3.97 6.97 -17.26
N GLU A 174 4.21 8.26 -17.02
CA GLU A 174 3.61 9.34 -17.82
C GLU A 174 4.18 9.39 -19.24
N LYS A 175 5.46 9.05 -19.44
CA LYS A 175 6.08 8.95 -20.77
C LYS A 175 5.55 7.77 -21.58
N THR A 176 5.35 6.60 -20.96
CA THR A 176 4.73 5.45 -21.63
C THR A 176 3.29 5.77 -22.05
N LEU A 177 2.51 6.42 -21.18
CA LEU A 177 1.14 6.88 -21.49
C LEU A 177 1.05 7.97 -22.56
N ALA A 178 2.11 8.77 -22.74
CA ALA A 178 2.19 9.78 -23.80
C ALA A 178 2.53 9.15 -25.16
N ASN A 179 3.47 8.20 -25.19
CA ASN A 179 3.85 7.48 -26.42
C ASN A 179 2.70 6.62 -26.97
N ASP A 180 1.96 5.93 -26.09
CA ASP A 180 0.81 5.12 -26.50
C ASP A 180 -0.33 5.98 -27.09
N LYS A 181 -0.46 7.24 -26.66
CA LYS A 181 -1.45 8.18 -27.21
C LYS A 181 -1.05 8.71 -28.59
N GLU A 182 0.22 8.95 -28.84
CA GLU A 182 0.68 9.39 -30.17
C GLU A 182 0.56 8.26 -31.21
N GLU A 183 0.88 7.02 -30.83
CA GLU A 183 0.80 5.86 -31.73
C GLU A 183 -0.66 5.53 -32.12
N ILE A 184 -1.62 5.71 -31.19
CA ILE A 184 -3.06 5.56 -31.45
C ILE A 184 -3.59 6.69 -32.36
N ILE A 185 -3.10 7.92 -32.22
CA ILE A 185 -3.51 9.05 -33.08
C ILE A 185 -2.97 8.89 -34.51
N GLU A 186 -1.77 8.33 -34.67
CA GLU A 186 -1.15 8.11 -35.98
C GLU A 186 -1.79 6.95 -36.76
N GLN A 187 -2.18 5.87 -36.07
CA GLN A 187 -2.95 4.78 -36.68
C GLN A 187 -4.37 5.20 -37.11
N GLN A 188 -5.02 6.11 -36.37
CA GLN A 188 -6.33 6.65 -36.74
C GLN A 188 -6.28 7.66 -37.91
N ARG A 189 -5.12 8.29 -38.14
CA ARG A 189 -4.89 9.15 -39.33
C ARG A 189 -4.63 8.34 -40.59
N CYS A 190 -3.93 7.19 -40.50
CA CYS A 190 -3.67 6.32 -41.66
C CYS A 190 -4.93 5.61 -42.21
N CYS A 191 -5.97 5.40 -41.38
CA CYS A 191 -7.21 4.73 -41.79
C CYS A 191 -8.23 5.62 -42.53
N LYS A 192 -7.95 6.91 -42.76
CA LYS A 192 -8.80 7.82 -43.55
C LYS A 192 -8.18 8.15 -44.91
N LYS A 193 -8.04 7.16 -45.80
CA LYS A 193 -7.93 7.44 -47.24
C LYS A 193 -9.33 7.57 -47.84
N PRO A 194 -9.62 8.60 -48.66
CA PRO A 194 -10.90 8.73 -49.32
C PRO A 194 -11.08 7.61 -50.34
N ARG A 195 -12.22 6.90 -50.29
CA ARG A 195 -12.67 6.08 -51.41
C ARG A 195 -13.04 7.05 -52.54
N HIS A 196 -12.20 7.10 -53.56
CA HIS A 196 -12.55 7.79 -54.80
C HIS A 196 -13.74 7.06 -55.45
N ILE A 197 -14.76 7.88 -55.74
CA ILE A 197 -15.89 7.56 -56.59
C ILE A 197 -15.37 7.38 -58.02
N ASN A 198 -15.71 6.25 -58.63
CA ASN A 198 -16.17 6.13 -60.01
C ASN A 198 -16.81 4.74 -60.21
#